data_AF-A0A1J0GMH2-F1
#
_entry.id   AF-A0A1J0GMH2-F1
#
_cell.length_a   1.000
_cell.length_b   1.000
_cell.length_c   1.000
_cell.angle_alpha   90.00
_cell.angle_beta   90.00
_cell.angle_gamma   90.00
#
_symmetry.space_group_name_H-M   'P 1'
#
loop_
_entity.id
_entity.type
_entity.pdbx_description
1 polymer ?
#
loop_
_entity_poly.entity_id
_entity_poly.type
_entity_poly.pdbx_seq_one_letter_code
_entity_poly.pdbx_strand_id
1 'polypeptide(L)'
;MKFISAKTIVSGYSDTNNNWFGNNYNMNIYKGCCHGCIYCDSRSDCYHIDNFDEVRAKENALALINHDLKSKRKTGVIATGAMSDPYNPLEKEYKLTRGALELINIYGFGVSIYTKSNLIRRDIDILSKIQTHSPVIINITITTCDDELCKKIEPNAPLSSKRFAAVKDLTTNGIFAGILLTPVLPFLEDNEENIGSIIRLAYESGAKFIYPSFGVTLRQNQRTWYYKKLDELFPTLKQKYINQYNNNYECNSAKAFELKQFFQKECDKLGLLYKMKDIIEGYRHGYGNTQLSLFD
;
A
#
# COMPACT_ATOMS: atom_id res chain seq x y z
N MET A 1 0.60 -13.07 -19.71
CA MET A 1 1.00 -13.24 -18.30
C MET A 1 1.13 -14.73 -17.98
N LYS A 2 2.09 -15.13 -17.14
CA LYS A 2 2.19 -16.51 -16.65
C LYS A 2 1.23 -16.77 -15.49
N PHE A 3 0.77 -18.00 -15.35
CA PHE A 3 -0.09 -18.44 -14.25
C PHE A 3 0.63 -19.43 -13.34
N ILE A 4 0.30 -19.40 -12.04
CA ILE A 4 0.81 -20.32 -11.03
C ILE A 4 -0.34 -20.98 -10.27
N SER A 5 -0.15 -22.24 -9.86
CA SER A 5 -1.15 -22.93 -9.05
C SER A 5 -1.24 -22.33 -7.65
N ALA A 6 -2.45 -22.32 -7.08
CA ALA A 6 -2.69 -21.96 -5.69
C ALA A 6 -3.87 -22.76 -5.15
N LYS A 7 -3.81 -23.10 -3.85
CA LYS A 7 -4.93 -23.76 -3.15
C LYS A 7 -5.94 -22.74 -2.60
N THR A 8 -5.45 -21.61 -2.11
CA THR A 8 -6.25 -20.51 -1.56
C THR A 8 -5.64 -19.16 -1.94
N ILE A 9 -6.49 -18.14 -1.96
CA ILE A 9 -6.11 -16.76 -2.26
C ILE A 9 -6.41 -15.83 -1.08
N VAL A 10 -7.53 -16.04 -0.40
CA VAL A 10 -7.93 -15.26 0.79
C VAL A 10 -7.59 -16.04 2.05
N SER A 11 -6.74 -15.46 2.90
CA SER A 11 -6.22 -16.08 4.13
C SER A 11 -7.31 -16.44 5.15
N GLY A 12 -6.92 -17.13 6.23
CA GLY A 12 -7.77 -17.23 7.43
C GLY A 12 -8.01 -15.86 8.08
N TYR A 13 -9.04 -15.80 8.93
CA TYR A 13 -9.32 -14.62 9.75
C TYR A 13 -8.22 -14.44 10.80
N SER A 14 -7.69 -13.23 10.92
CA SER A 14 -6.75 -12.87 11.97
C SER A 14 -7.50 -12.24 13.14
N ASP A 15 -7.63 -12.99 14.25
CA ASP A 15 -8.22 -12.48 15.51
C ASP A 15 -7.23 -11.61 16.31
N THR A 16 -5.93 -11.62 15.98
CA THR A 16 -4.98 -10.68 16.57
C THR A 16 -5.38 -9.27 16.16
N ASN A 17 -5.23 -8.30 17.07
CA ASN A 17 -5.32 -6.86 16.75
C ASN A 17 -4.25 -6.54 15.69
N ASN A 18 -4.53 -6.84 14.43
CA ASN A 18 -3.68 -6.52 13.32
C ASN A 18 -3.72 -5.00 13.20
N ASN A 19 -2.78 -4.38 13.91
CA ASN A 19 -2.69 -2.94 13.99
C ASN A 19 -2.41 -2.35 12.61
N TRP A 20 -1.95 -3.12 11.63
CA TRP A 20 -1.77 -2.65 10.27
C TRP A 20 -3.12 -2.48 9.56
N PHE A 21 -3.65 -1.25 9.61
CA PHE A 21 -4.94 -0.82 9.03
C PHE A 21 -6.16 -1.66 9.46
N GLY A 22 -6.04 -2.46 10.52
CA GLY A 22 -7.14 -3.26 11.06
C GLY A 22 -7.51 -4.48 10.20
N ASN A 23 -6.68 -4.89 9.24
CA ASN A 23 -7.06 -5.91 8.27
C ASN A 23 -7.33 -7.28 8.91
N ASN A 24 -8.44 -7.92 8.54
CA ASN A 24 -8.83 -9.25 9.05
C ASN A 24 -8.35 -10.39 8.16
N TYR A 25 -8.29 -10.14 6.86
CA TYR A 25 -7.92 -11.09 5.83
C TYR A 25 -6.85 -10.51 4.93
N ASN A 26 -6.03 -11.36 4.32
CA ASN A 26 -5.11 -10.99 3.26
C ASN A 26 -5.47 -11.72 1.97
N MET A 27 -5.45 -11.01 0.85
CA MET A 27 -5.75 -11.49 -0.48
C MET A 27 -4.58 -11.18 -1.41
N ASN A 28 -3.95 -12.23 -1.94
CA ASN A 28 -2.79 -12.13 -2.81
C ASN A 28 -3.09 -12.80 -4.16
N ILE A 29 -3.52 -12.01 -5.14
CA ILE A 29 -3.87 -12.47 -6.51
C ILE A 29 -2.62 -12.69 -7.36
N TYR A 30 -1.68 -11.75 -7.25
CA TYR A 30 -0.46 -11.69 -8.03
C TYR A 30 0.76 -12.06 -7.17
N LYS A 31 1.78 -12.62 -7.82
CA LYS A 31 3.09 -12.93 -7.24
C LYS A 31 4.19 -12.32 -8.11
N GLY A 32 5.11 -11.58 -7.48
CA GLY A 32 6.07 -10.73 -8.18
C GLY A 32 5.48 -9.36 -8.54
N CYS A 33 6.32 -8.37 -8.83
CA CYS A 33 5.90 -7.00 -9.13
C CYS A 33 6.81 -6.37 -10.19
N CYS A 34 6.23 -5.74 -11.21
CA CYS A 34 6.98 -5.13 -12.32
C CYS A 34 7.33 -3.64 -12.11
N HIS A 35 6.95 -3.04 -10.97
CA HIS A 35 7.20 -1.62 -10.70
C HIS A 35 8.69 -1.26 -10.58
N GLY A 36 9.55 -2.25 -10.27
CA GLY A 36 10.99 -2.06 -10.26
C GLY A 36 11.51 -1.16 -9.14
N CYS A 37 10.74 -0.96 -8.06
CA CYS A 37 11.16 -0.10 -6.95
C CYS A 37 12.50 -0.57 -6.40
N ILE A 38 13.48 0.33 -6.33
CA ILE A 38 14.85 -0.03 -5.95
C ILE A 38 14.94 -0.56 -4.51
N TYR A 39 13.98 -0.16 -3.67
CA TYR A 39 13.92 -0.47 -2.24
C TYR A 39 12.98 -1.64 -1.89
N CYS A 40 12.40 -2.33 -2.88
CA CYS A 40 11.27 -3.25 -2.66
C CYS A 40 11.59 -4.40 -1.68
N ASP A 41 10.90 -4.41 -0.52
CA ASP A 41 11.08 -5.42 0.53
C ASP A 41 10.66 -6.82 0.08
N SER A 42 9.64 -6.93 -0.77
CA SER A 42 9.16 -8.19 -1.35
C SER A 42 10.18 -8.93 -2.23
N ARG A 43 11.31 -8.28 -2.55
CA ARG A 43 12.45 -8.92 -3.21
C ARG A 43 13.22 -9.83 -2.25
N SER A 44 13.05 -9.67 -0.93
CA SER A 44 13.71 -10.47 0.11
C SER A 44 13.46 -11.97 -0.05
N ASP A 45 14.50 -12.79 0.16
CA ASP A 45 14.42 -14.25 0.07
C ASP A 45 13.38 -14.87 1.02
N CYS A 46 13.07 -14.20 2.14
CA CYS A 46 12.05 -14.66 3.09
C CYS A 46 10.63 -14.73 2.49
N TYR A 47 10.39 -14.10 1.34
CA TYR A 47 9.11 -14.14 0.65
C TYR A 47 9.02 -15.25 -0.41
N HIS A 48 10.12 -15.94 -0.69
CA HIS A 48 10.17 -17.07 -1.62
C HIS A 48 9.55 -16.73 -2.98
N ILE A 49 9.95 -15.60 -3.56
CA ILE A 49 9.49 -15.11 -4.87
C ILE A 49 10.63 -15.19 -5.89
N ASP A 50 10.71 -16.32 -6.60
CA ASP A 50 11.64 -16.48 -7.72
C ASP A 50 11.26 -15.55 -8.87
N ASN A 51 12.23 -14.96 -9.57
CA ASN A 51 11.98 -14.01 -10.68
C ASN A 51 11.01 -12.90 -10.27
N PHE A 52 11.34 -12.17 -9.19
CA PHE A 52 10.47 -11.15 -8.58
C PHE A 52 9.86 -10.16 -9.57
N ASP A 53 10.62 -9.71 -10.57
CA ASP A 53 10.16 -8.71 -11.54
C ASP A 53 9.14 -9.28 -12.56
N GLU A 54 8.99 -10.60 -12.63
CA GLU A 54 7.99 -11.27 -13.46
C GLU A 54 6.68 -11.51 -12.69
N VAL A 55 5.68 -10.70 -13.02
CA VAL A 55 4.33 -10.83 -12.45
C VAL A 55 3.66 -12.10 -12.95
N ARG A 56 3.20 -12.91 -12.00
CA ARG A 56 2.39 -14.11 -12.24
C ARG A 56 1.07 -13.99 -11.51
N ALA A 57 -0.03 -14.37 -12.15
CA ALA A 57 -1.32 -14.48 -11.48
C ALA A 57 -1.54 -15.92 -11.00
N LYS A 58 -2.31 -16.08 -9.93
CA LYS A 58 -2.81 -17.40 -9.53
C LYS A 58 -3.84 -17.89 -10.54
N GLU A 59 -3.71 -19.14 -10.97
CA GLU A 59 -4.67 -19.77 -11.88
C GLU A 59 -6.06 -19.85 -11.23
N ASN A 60 -7.12 -19.69 -12.03
CA ASN A 60 -8.52 -19.70 -11.56
C ASN A 60 -8.78 -18.74 -10.39
N ALA A 61 -8.07 -17.59 -10.34
CA ALA A 61 -8.08 -16.72 -9.19
C ALA A 61 -9.49 -16.33 -8.71
N LEU A 62 -10.37 -15.92 -9.62
CA LEU A 62 -11.73 -15.53 -9.26
C LEU A 62 -12.56 -16.70 -8.72
N ALA A 63 -12.39 -17.90 -9.26
CA ALA A 63 -13.09 -19.09 -8.77
C ALA A 63 -12.62 -19.47 -7.35
N LEU A 64 -11.31 -19.38 -7.10
CA LEU A 64 -10.72 -19.61 -5.78
C LEU A 64 -11.16 -18.55 -4.77
N ILE A 65 -11.16 -17.27 -5.15
CA ILE A 65 -11.65 -16.17 -4.28
C ILE A 65 -13.12 -16.39 -3.94
N ASN A 66 -13.96 -16.72 -4.93
CA ASN A 66 -15.37 -17.00 -4.70
C ASN A 66 -15.57 -18.16 -3.70
N HIS A 67 -14.84 -19.26 -3.89
CA HIS A 67 -14.86 -20.39 -2.96
C HIS A 67 -14.39 -19.99 -1.55
N ASP A 68 -13.25 -19.27 -1.46
CA ASP A 68 -12.68 -18.84 -0.20
C ASP A 68 -13.64 -17.92 0.56
N LEU A 69 -14.20 -16.90 -0.08
CA LEU A 69 -15.13 -15.96 0.53
C LEU A 69 -16.41 -16.64 1.01
N LYS A 70 -16.99 -17.52 0.18
CA LYS A 70 -18.18 -18.31 0.54
C LYS A 70 -17.95 -19.18 1.78
N SER A 71 -16.71 -19.62 2.02
CA SER A 71 -16.36 -20.47 3.16
C SER A 71 -16.15 -19.69 4.47
N LYS A 72 -16.00 -18.36 4.44
CA LYS A 72 -15.69 -17.57 5.63
C LYS A 72 -16.94 -17.38 6.48
N ARG A 73 -16.80 -17.61 7.79
CA ARG A 73 -17.90 -17.47 8.77
C ARG A 73 -18.11 -16.05 9.29
N LYS A 74 -17.09 -15.21 9.20
CA LYS A 74 -17.11 -13.82 9.66
C LYS A 74 -16.79 -12.89 8.49
N THR A 75 -17.53 -11.82 8.31
CA THR A 75 -17.12 -10.73 7.42
C THR A 75 -15.99 -9.92 8.08
N GLY A 76 -15.37 -9.03 7.33
CA GLY A 76 -14.26 -8.21 7.79
C GLY A 76 -13.60 -7.46 6.64
N VAL A 77 -12.47 -6.85 6.90
CA VAL A 77 -11.71 -6.08 5.91
C VAL A 77 -10.64 -6.96 5.27
N ILE A 78 -10.70 -7.11 3.95
CA ILE A 78 -9.74 -7.85 3.15
C ILE A 78 -8.65 -6.92 2.64
N ALA A 79 -7.41 -7.15 3.06
CA ALA A 79 -6.24 -6.47 2.55
C ALA A 79 -5.75 -7.06 1.23
N THR A 80 -5.33 -6.21 0.31
CA THR A 80 -4.57 -6.63 -0.87
C THR A 80 -3.50 -5.61 -1.23
N GLY A 81 -2.39 -6.07 -1.80
CA GLY A 81 -1.30 -5.20 -2.24
C GLY A 81 -0.06 -5.14 -1.36
N ALA A 82 0.00 -5.97 -0.31
CA ALA A 82 1.16 -6.00 0.59
C ALA A 82 2.44 -6.52 -0.08
N MET A 83 2.32 -7.50 -1.00
CA MET A 83 3.46 -8.22 -1.58
C MET A 83 3.63 -8.02 -3.10
N SER A 84 2.54 -7.65 -3.77
CA SER A 84 2.50 -7.39 -5.21
C SER A 84 1.42 -6.35 -5.43
N ASP A 85 1.65 -5.41 -6.34
CA ASP A 85 0.66 -4.39 -6.64
C ASP A 85 -0.57 -5.02 -7.32
N PRO A 86 -1.79 -4.83 -6.77
CA PRO A 86 -3.00 -5.40 -7.33
C PRO A 86 -3.40 -4.68 -8.63
N TYR A 87 -2.93 -3.45 -8.83
CA TYR A 87 -3.18 -2.62 -10.00
C TYR A 87 -1.94 -2.47 -10.89
N ASN A 88 -1.10 -3.51 -10.92
CA ASN A 88 0.00 -3.61 -11.88
C ASN A 88 -0.52 -3.50 -13.34
N PRO A 89 0.32 -3.18 -14.34
CA PRO A 89 -0.12 -2.92 -15.71
C PRO A 89 -0.95 -4.04 -16.36
N LEU A 90 -0.76 -5.30 -15.97
CA LEU A 90 -1.53 -6.44 -16.51
C LEU A 90 -3.00 -6.39 -16.08
N GLU A 91 -3.30 -5.78 -14.93
CA GLU A 91 -4.67 -5.61 -14.41
C GLU A 91 -5.57 -4.81 -15.36
N LYS A 92 -5.02 -4.04 -16.31
CA LYS A 92 -5.80 -3.36 -17.36
C LYS A 92 -6.58 -4.34 -18.24
N GLU A 93 -5.95 -5.46 -18.55
CA GLU A 93 -6.49 -6.51 -19.43
C GLU A 93 -7.21 -7.59 -18.60
N TYR A 94 -6.54 -8.14 -17.58
CA TYR A 94 -7.02 -9.33 -16.88
C TYR A 94 -8.14 -9.06 -15.86
N LYS A 95 -8.23 -7.82 -15.32
CA LYS A 95 -9.29 -7.39 -14.40
C LYS A 95 -9.51 -8.32 -13.20
N LEU A 96 -8.46 -8.99 -12.70
CA LEU A 96 -8.60 -9.95 -11.60
C LEU A 96 -8.86 -9.26 -10.27
N THR A 97 -8.24 -8.10 -10.03
CA THR A 97 -8.54 -7.30 -8.86
C THR A 97 -9.96 -6.75 -8.93
N ARG A 98 -10.40 -6.27 -10.10
CA ARG A 98 -11.81 -5.84 -10.26
C ARG A 98 -12.80 -6.97 -10.00
N GLY A 99 -12.60 -8.15 -10.59
CA GLY A 99 -13.46 -9.30 -10.33
C GLY A 99 -13.44 -9.74 -8.87
N ALA A 100 -12.30 -9.62 -8.19
CA ALA A 100 -12.21 -9.85 -6.75
C ALA A 100 -13.03 -8.82 -5.96
N LEU A 101 -13.00 -7.53 -6.33
CA LEU A 101 -13.83 -6.49 -5.70
C LEU A 101 -15.33 -6.74 -5.90
N GLU A 102 -15.74 -7.24 -7.08
CA GLU A 102 -17.13 -7.62 -7.33
C GLU A 102 -17.58 -8.76 -6.41
N LEU A 103 -16.72 -9.77 -6.20
CA LEU A 103 -16.98 -10.86 -5.23
C LEU A 103 -16.99 -10.37 -3.78
N ILE A 104 -16.05 -9.50 -3.41
CA ILE A 104 -16.00 -8.85 -2.08
C ILE A 104 -17.31 -8.11 -1.80
N ASN A 105 -17.81 -7.37 -2.80
CA ASN A 105 -19.08 -6.67 -2.72
C ASN A 105 -20.27 -7.64 -2.52
N ILE A 106 -20.34 -8.71 -3.33
CA ILE A 106 -21.41 -9.72 -3.25
C ILE A 106 -21.47 -10.37 -1.87
N TYR A 107 -20.31 -10.69 -1.28
CA TYR A 107 -20.24 -11.39 0.00
C TYR A 107 -20.20 -10.47 1.22
N GLY A 108 -20.37 -9.15 1.06
CA GLY A 108 -20.46 -8.22 2.19
C GLY A 108 -19.15 -8.02 2.96
N PHE A 109 -18.01 -8.05 2.26
CA PHE A 109 -16.70 -7.78 2.87
C PHE A 109 -16.26 -6.34 2.61
N GLY A 110 -15.48 -5.80 3.56
CA GLY A 110 -14.73 -4.56 3.37
C GLY A 110 -13.40 -4.81 2.66
N VAL A 111 -12.75 -3.73 2.22
CA VAL A 111 -11.47 -3.82 1.51
C VAL A 111 -10.47 -2.77 1.95
N SER A 112 -9.21 -3.19 2.05
CA SER A 112 -8.03 -2.34 2.28
C SER A 112 -7.04 -2.57 1.14
N ILE A 113 -6.78 -1.54 0.34
CA ILE A 113 -5.96 -1.68 -0.87
C ILE A 113 -4.68 -0.88 -0.72
N TYR A 114 -3.55 -1.53 -0.96
CA TYR A 114 -2.23 -0.91 -1.09
C TYR A 114 -1.81 -0.89 -2.56
N THR A 115 -1.53 0.29 -3.12
CA THR A 115 -1.06 0.38 -4.52
C THR A 115 -0.24 1.64 -4.78
N LYS A 116 0.62 1.57 -5.80
CA LYS A 116 1.29 2.72 -6.43
C LYS A 116 0.59 3.17 -7.71
N SER A 117 -0.44 2.44 -8.14
CA SER A 117 -1.03 2.60 -9.46
C SER A 117 -2.23 3.55 -9.43
N ASN A 118 -2.28 4.46 -10.40
CA ASN A 118 -3.45 5.29 -10.64
C ASN A 118 -4.59 4.55 -11.38
N LEU A 119 -4.40 3.28 -11.77
CA LEU A 119 -5.42 2.45 -12.42
C LEU A 119 -6.64 2.19 -11.51
N ILE A 120 -6.44 2.28 -10.20
CA ILE A 120 -7.52 2.14 -9.19
C ILE A 120 -8.71 3.08 -9.43
N ARG A 121 -8.49 4.22 -10.11
CA ARG A 121 -9.56 5.16 -10.52
C ARG A 121 -10.65 4.49 -11.36
N ARG A 122 -10.30 3.44 -12.12
CA ARG A 122 -11.26 2.64 -12.90
C ARG A 122 -12.34 2.01 -12.02
N ASP A 123 -11.97 1.61 -10.80
CA ASP A 123 -12.78 0.78 -9.92
C ASP A 123 -13.45 1.60 -8.82
N ILE A 124 -13.48 2.94 -8.95
CA ILE A 124 -14.26 3.83 -8.06
C ILE A 124 -15.72 3.37 -7.99
N ASP A 125 -16.31 2.96 -9.11
CA ASP A 125 -17.71 2.54 -9.16
C ASP A 125 -18.02 1.34 -8.25
N ILE A 126 -17.14 0.34 -8.20
CA ILE A 126 -17.32 -0.84 -7.35
C ILE A 126 -16.89 -0.56 -5.91
N LEU A 127 -15.86 0.26 -5.68
CA LEU A 127 -15.46 0.69 -4.34
C LEU A 127 -16.58 1.48 -3.66
N SER A 128 -17.25 2.38 -4.38
CA SER A 128 -18.41 3.12 -3.89
C SER A 128 -19.61 2.21 -3.59
N LYS A 129 -19.76 1.06 -4.26
CA LYS A 129 -20.78 0.07 -3.89
C LYS A 129 -20.41 -0.68 -2.61
N ILE A 130 -19.15 -1.09 -2.46
CA ILE A 130 -18.69 -1.77 -1.24
C ILE A 130 -18.88 -0.85 -0.03
N GLN A 131 -18.55 0.44 -0.19
CA GLN A 131 -18.66 1.42 0.90
C GLN A 131 -20.11 1.64 1.38
N THR A 132 -21.15 1.20 0.66
CA THR A 132 -22.53 1.36 1.18
C THR A 132 -22.85 0.37 2.30
N HIS A 133 -22.08 -0.71 2.45
CA HIS A 133 -22.34 -1.76 3.44
C HIS A 133 -21.12 -2.18 4.23
N SER A 134 -19.90 -1.95 3.73
CA SER A 134 -18.67 -2.39 4.37
C SER A 134 -17.55 -1.34 4.32
N PRO A 135 -16.61 -1.35 5.28
CA PRO A 135 -15.48 -0.41 5.28
C PRO A 135 -14.59 -0.52 4.05
N VAL A 136 -14.21 0.64 3.47
CA VAL A 136 -13.26 0.74 2.36
C VAL A 136 -12.13 1.70 2.73
N ILE A 137 -10.88 1.28 2.57
CA ILE A 137 -9.71 2.14 2.75
C ILE A 137 -8.69 1.94 1.63
N ILE A 138 -8.26 3.06 1.03
CA ILE A 138 -7.30 3.06 -0.06
C ILE A 138 -5.99 3.73 0.38
N ASN A 139 -4.89 3.01 0.18
CA ASN A 139 -3.55 3.38 0.58
C ASN A 139 -2.70 3.56 -0.68
N ILE A 140 -2.48 4.80 -1.11
CA ILE A 140 -1.64 5.11 -2.26
C ILE A 140 -0.22 5.41 -1.79
N THR A 141 0.77 4.63 -2.23
CA THR A 141 2.17 4.89 -1.85
C THR A 141 2.73 6.07 -2.65
N ILE A 142 3.19 7.11 -1.96
CA ILE A 142 3.89 8.27 -2.52
C ILE A 142 5.05 8.60 -1.57
N THR A 143 6.29 8.47 -2.05
CA THR A 143 7.50 8.64 -1.22
C THR A 143 8.24 9.95 -1.52
N THR A 144 7.98 10.56 -2.69
CA THR A 144 8.51 11.86 -3.09
C THR A 144 7.50 12.67 -3.89
N CYS A 145 7.58 14.00 -3.83
CA CYS A 145 6.85 14.90 -4.73
C CYS A 145 7.56 15.15 -6.07
N ASP A 146 8.85 14.82 -6.17
CA ASP A 146 9.63 15.02 -7.38
C ASP A 146 9.46 13.83 -8.32
N ASP A 147 8.80 14.07 -9.46
CA ASP A 147 8.59 13.05 -10.49
C ASP A 147 9.91 12.56 -11.11
N GLU A 148 10.97 13.37 -11.13
CA GLU A 148 12.29 12.92 -11.61
C GLU A 148 12.97 11.98 -10.62
N LEU A 149 12.87 12.27 -9.31
CA LEU A 149 13.31 11.32 -8.29
C LEU A 149 12.46 10.04 -8.35
N CYS A 150 11.13 10.16 -8.45
CA CYS A 150 10.20 9.02 -8.57
C CYS A 150 10.60 8.09 -9.72
N LYS A 151 10.90 8.61 -10.92
CA LYS A 151 11.37 7.81 -12.07
C LYS A 151 12.65 7.04 -11.78
N LYS A 152 13.53 7.54 -10.91
CA LYS A 152 14.75 6.81 -10.55
C LYS A 152 14.47 5.70 -9.54
N ILE A 153 13.70 6.00 -8.48
CA ILE A 153 13.49 5.05 -7.39
C ILE A 153 12.38 4.02 -7.66
N GLU A 154 11.42 4.34 -8.55
CA GLU A 154 10.24 3.56 -8.86
C GLU A 154 9.92 3.59 -10.39
N PRO A 155 10.86 3.17 -11.24
CA PRO A 155 10.90 3.51 -12.67
C PRO A 155 9.69 3.11 -13.48
N ASN A 156 9.02 2.01 -13.11
CA ASN A 156 7.86 1.51 -13.86
C ASN A 156 6.53 1.74 -13.13
N ALA A 157 6.55 2.36 -11.96
CA ALA A 157 5.33 2.78 -11.29
C ALA A 157 4.85 4.14 -11.85
N PRO A 158 3.55 4.47 -11.77
CA PRO A 158 3.08 5.79 -12.17
C PRO A 158 3.77 6.90 -11.37
N LEU A 159 4.00 8.05 -12.01
CA LEU A 159 4.61 9.22 -11.37
C LEU A 159 3.82 9.69 -10.12
N SER A 160 4.50 10.32 -9.18
CA SER A 160 3.90 10.85 -7.95
C SER A 160 2.75 11.80 -8.24
N SER A 161 2.88 12.69 -9.22
CA SER A 161 1.80 13.58 -9.68
C SER A 161 0.51 12.82 -10.07
N LYS A 162 0.66 11.67 -10.76
CA LYS A 162 -0.49 10.82 -11.15
C LYS A 162 -1.11 10.10 -9.95
N ARG A 163 -0.31 9.80 -8.93
CA ARG A 163 -0.78 9.17 -7.69
C ARG A 163 -1.55 10.16 -6.82
N PHE A 164 -1.09 11.41 -6.68
CA PHE A 164 -1.85 12.48 -6.03
C PHE A 164 -3.19 12.72 -6.74
N ALA A 165 -3.20 12.76 -8.07
CA ALA A 165 -4.44 12.85 -8.84
C ALA A 165 -5.40 11.68 -8.57
N ALA A 166 -4.88 10.46 -8.39
CA ALA A 166 -5.70 9.31 -8.00
C ALA A 166 -6.28 9.45 -6.59
N VAL A 167 -5.49 9.95 -5.62
CA VAL A 167 -6.00 10.27 -4.27
C VAL A 167 -7.15 11.28 -4.37
N LYS A 168 -6.98 12.36 -5.13
CA LYS A 168 -8.01 13.38 -5.33
C LYS A 168 -9.31 12.82 -5.92
N ASP A 169 -9.21 11.98 -6.94
CA ASP A 169 -10.38 11.36 -7.55
C ASP A 169 -11.11 10.42 -6.59
N LEU A 170 -10.38 9.61 -5.82
CA LEU A 170 -10.96 8.71 -4.83
C LEU A 170 -11.70 9.50 -3.74
N THR A 171 -11.05 10.52 -3.17
CA THR A 171 -11.61 11.31 -2.06
C THR A 171 -12.78 12.19 -2.52
N THR A 172 -12.76 12.69 -3.75
CA THR A 172 -13.89 13.42 -4.37
C THR A 172 -15.13 12.53 -4.51
N ASN A 173 -14.95 11.21 -4.69
CA ASN A 173 -16.03 10.22 -4.72
C ASN A 173 -16.39 9.67 -3.32
N GLY A 174 -15.93 10.33 -2.25
CA GLY A 174 -16.24 9.95 -0.87
C GLY A 174 -15.48 8.72 -0.35
N ILE A 175 -14.58 8.12 -1.15
CA ILE A 175 -13.80 6.96 -0.73
C ILE A 175 -12.75 7.42 0.29
N PHE A 176 -12.63 6.70 1.40
CA PHE A 176 -11.61 6.97 2.41
C PHE A 176 -10.23 6.57 1.87
N ALA A 177 -9.48 7.55 1.39
CA ALA A 177 -8.17 7.34 0.78
C ALA A 177 -7.10 8.24 1.40
N GLY A 178 -5.87 7.75 1.42
CA GLY A 178 -4.72 8.48 1.95
C GLY A 178 -3.40 7.98 1.40
N ILE A 179 -2.31 8.50 1.97
CA ILE A 179 -0.96 8.29 1.48
C ILE A 179 -0.20 7.35 2.41
N LEU A 180 0.50 6.39 1.82
CA LEU A 180 1.61 5.71 2.47
C LEU A 180 2.92 6.38 2.07
N LEU A 181 3.53 7.08 3.03
CA LEU A 181 4.87 7.63 2.93
C LEU A 181 5.86 6.59 3.44
N THR A 182 5.89 5.43 2.77
CA THR A 182 6.69 4.28 3.19
C THR A 182 7.40 3.63 1.99
N PRO A 183 8.74 3.50 2.03
CA PRO A 183 9.68 4.11 2.98
C PRO A 183 9.94 5.60 2.69
N VAL A 184 10.53 6.32 3.65
CA VAL A 184 11.31 7.54 3.40
C VAL A 184 12.77 7.13 3.33
N LEU A 185 13.35 7.14 2.13
CA LEU A 185 14.71 6.67 1.92
C LEU A 185 15.75 7.66 2.47
N PRO A 186 16.64 7.21 3.39
CA PRO A 186 17.74 8.04 3.87
C PRO A 186 18.58 8.65 2.74
N PHE A 187 18.99 9.90 2.92
CA PHE A 187 19.77 10.74 2.00
C PHE A 187 19.10 11.08 0.65
N LEU A 188 17.89 10.59 0.38
CA LEU A 188 17.15 10.87 -0.86
C LEU A 188 15.87 11.66 -0.56
N GLU A 189 15.07 11.17 0.37
CA GLU A 189 13.73 11.69 0.66
C GLU A 189 13.59 12.24 2.08
N ASP A 190 14.60 12.03 2.93
CA ASP A 190 14.61 12.32 4.37
C ASP A 190 14.96 13.79 4.69
N ASN A 191 14.21 14.70 4.07
CA ASN A 191 14.31 16.13 4.30
C ASN A 191 12.92 16.77 4.47
N GLU A 192 12.87 17.88 5.20
CA GLU A 192 11.61 18.58 5.50
C GLU A 192 10.93 19.13 4.25
N GLU A 193 11.68 19.49 3.20
CA GLU A 193 11.12 20.01 1.95
C GLU A 193 10.26 18.95 1.25
N ASN A 194 10.78 17.73 1.08
CA ASN A 194 10.05 16.62 0.49
C ASN A 194 8.85 16.23 1.38
N ILE A 195 9.07 16.04 2.67
CA ILE A 195 8.01 15.62 3.60
C ILE A 195 6.90 16.68 3.69
N GLY A 196 7.25 17.94 3.84
CA GLY A 196 6.31 19.06 3.90
C GLY A 196 5.53 19.23 2.60
N SER A 197 6.20 19.04 1.45
CA SER A 197 5.53 19.07 0.15
C SER A 197 4.53 17.91 -0.01
N ILE A 198 4.86 16.70 0.45
CA ILE A 198 3.94 15.56 0.41
C ILE A 198 2.72 15.85 1.28
N ILE A 199 2.93 16.33 2.50
CA ILE A 199 1.83 16.68 3.44
C ILE A 199 0.91 17.74 2.83
N ARG A 200 1.47 18.81 2.25
CA ARG A 200 0.69 19.86 1.59
C ARG A 200 -0.12 19.31 0.41
N LEU A 201 0.52 18.56 -0.49
CA LEU A 201 -0.16 17.98 -1.66
C LEU A 201 -1.19 16.91 -1.26
N ALA A 202 -0.97 16.19 -0.15
CA ALA A 202 -1.94 15.25 0.41
C ALA A 202 -3.22 15.98 0.81
N TYR A 203 -3.07 17.07 1.56
CA TYR A 203 -4.19 17.92 1.97
C TYR A 203 -4.92 18.53 0.76
N GLU A 204 -4.19 19.10 -0.20
CA GLU A 204 -4.77 19.66 -1.44
C GLU A 204 -5.50 18.61 -2.29
N SER A 205 -5.05 17.34 -2.22
CA SER A 205 -5.71 16.20 -2.86
C SER A 205 -6.86 15.62 -2.03
N GLY A 206 -7.20 16.22 -0.88
CA GLY A 206 -8.28 15.78 0.00
C GLY A 206 -8.01 14.46 0.73
N ALA A 207 -6.74 14.03 0.82
CA ALA A 207 -6.35 12.82 1.54
C ALA A 207 -6.90 12.84 2.97
N LYS A 208 -7.37 11.69 3.46
CA LYS A 208 -7.88 11.55 4.84
C LYS A 208 -6.75 11.26 5.83
N PHE A 209 -5.66 10.67 5.35
CA PHE A 209 -4.54 10.31 6.18
C PHE A 209 -3.22 10.29 5.41
N ILE A 210 -2.13 10.34 6.15
CA ILE A 210 -0.78 10.05 5.69
C ILE A 210 -0.03 9.25 6.76
N TYR A 211 0.52 8.10 6.40
CA TYR A 211 1.24 7.24 7.34
C TYR A 211 2.72 7.08 6.92
N PRO A 212 3.68 7.52 7.76
CA PRO A 212 5.09 7.53 7.39
C PRO A 212 5.88 6.34 7.94
N SER A 213 6.98 6.01 7.26
CA SER A 213 8.08 5.20 7.80
C SER A 213 9.41 5.88 7.49
N PHE A 214 10.07 6.45 8.49
CA PHE A 214 11.29 7.25 8.34
C PHE A 214 12.57 6.40 8.23
N GLY A 215 12.56 5.50 7.26
CA GLY A 215 13.65 4.57 7.03
C GLY A 215 13.26 3.50 6.02
N VAL A 216 14.22 2.64 5.72
CA VAL A 216 14.03 1.48 4.84
C VAL A 216 14.52 0.21 5.52
N THR A 217 13.78 -0.87 5.37
CA THR A 217 14.21 -2.20 5.77
C THR A 217 15.08 -2.79 4.67
N LEU A 218 16.22 -3.37 5.00
CA LEU A 218 17.14 -3.99 4.04
C LEU A 218 17.53 -5.41 4.48
N ARG A 219 16.99 -6.42 3.82
CA ARG A 219 17.31 -7.84 4.02
C ARG A 219 18.22 -8.35 2.91
N GLN A 220 19.14 -9.28 3.23
CA GLN A 220 19.88 -10.16 2.30
C GLN A 220 19.97 -9.66 0.83
N ASN A 221 19.25 -10.31 -0.09
CA ASN A 221 19.24 -10.02 -1.52
C ASN A 221 18.60 -8.67 -1.89
N GLN A 222 17.62 -8.16 -1.11
CA GLN A 222 17.08 -6.81 -1.26
C GLN A 222 18.18 -5.76 -1.04
N ARG A 223 19.05 -5.92 -0.02
CA ARG A 223 20.19 -5.02 0.22
C ARG A 223 21.13 -5.02 -0.98
N THR A 224 21.49 -6.19 -1.48
CA THR A 224 22.37 -6.32 -2.65
C THR A 224 21.79 -5.61 -3.87
N TRP A 225 20.48 -5.79 -4.13
CA TRP A 225 19.78 -5.10 -5.20
C TRP A 225 19.75 -3.59 -5.00
N TYR A 226 19.36 -3.13 -3.80
CA TYR A 226 19.27 -1.72 -3.46
C TYR A 226 20.61 -1.02 -3.63
N TYR A 227 21.70 -1.59 -3.10
CA TYR A 227 23.04 -1.04 -3.22
C TYR A 227 23.55 -0.99 -4.66
N LYS A 228 23.27 -2.03 -5.47
CA LYS A 228 23.56 -1.99 -6.90
C LYS A 228 22.84 -0.82 -7.58
N LYS A 229 21.56 -0.63 -7.28
CA LYS A 229 20.77 0.48 -7.84
C LYS A 229 21.23 1.85 -7.35
N LEU A 230 21.65 1.97 -6.09
CA LEU A 230 22.25 3.19 -5.58
C LEU A 230 23.53 3.54 -6.33
N ASP A 231 24.43 2.59 -6.59
CA ASP A 231 25.65 2.83 -7.38
C ASP A 231 25.33 3.30 -8.81
N GLU A 232 24.33 2.69 -9.45
CA GLU A 232 23.92 3.02 -10.82
C GLU A 232 23.25 4.40 -10.93
N LEU A 233 22.41 4.77 -9.96
CA LEU A 233 21.52 5.92 -10.06
C LEU A 233 21.97 7.14 -9.25
N PHE A 234 22.70 6.92 -8.17
CA PHE A 234 23.12 7.93 -7.19
C PHE A 234 24.59 7.69 -6.77
N PRO A 235 25.56 8.04 -7.65
CA PRO A 235 26.98 7.81 -7.37
C PRO A 235 27.37 8.32 -5.98
N THR A 236 28.20 7.53 -5.27
CA THR A 236 28.64 7.73 -3.87
C THR A 236 27.64 7.36 -2.78
N LEU A 237 26.34 7.21 -3.09
CA LEU A 237 25.34 7.04 -2.04
C LEU A 237 25.37 5.66 -1.38
N LYS A 238 25.69 4.60 -2.13
CA LYS A 238 25.90 3.27 -1.55
C LYS A 238 26.92 3.28 -0.42
N GLN A 239 28.06 3.96 -0.61
CA GLN A 239 29.12 3.96 0.39
C GLN A 239 28.66 4.65 1.69
N LYS A 240 27.86 5.73 1.57
CA LYS A 240 27.23 6.37 2.74
C LYS A 240 26.30 5.41 3.48
N TYR A 241 25.46 4.68 2.74
CA TYR A 241 24.60 3.64 3.32
C TYR A 241 25.39 2.55 4.04
N ILE A 242 26.46 2.03 3.42
CA ILE A 242 27.31 0.99 4.02
C ILE A 242 27.95 1.51 5.31
N ASN A 243 28.55 2.69 5.27
CA ASN A 243 29.23 3.29 6.42
C ASN A 243 28.27 3.53 7.59
N GLN A 244 27.04 3.95 7.30
CA GLN A 244 26.06 4.29 8.34
C GLN A 244 25.32 3.07 8.90
N TYR A 245 24.89 2.15 8.02
CA TYR A 245 23.96 1.08 8.41
C TYR A 245 24.60 -0.30 8.46
N ASN A 246 25.80 -0.49 7.92
CA ASN A 246 26.47 -1.78 7.81
C ASN A 246 25.50 -2.86 7.28
N ASN A 247 25.21 -3.90 8.09
CA ASN A 247 24.27 -4.98 7.77
C ASN A 247 22.96 -4.91 8.59
N ASN A 248 22.66 -3.78 9.23
CA ASN A 248 21.46 -3.62 10.04
C ASN A 248 20.19 -3.74 9.21
N TYR A 249 19.24 -4.54 9.69
CA TYR A 249 17.95 -4.73 9.02
C TYR A 249 17.19 -3.41 8.86
N GLU A 250 17.09 -2.60 9.90
CA GLU A 250 16.42 -1.29 9.87
C GLU A 250 17.43 -0.17 9.60
N CYS A 251 17.25 0.52 8.47
CA CYS A 251 18.07 1.65 8.06
C CYS A 251 17.26 2.94 8.22
N ASN A 252 17.08 3.37 9.48
CA ASN A 252 16.33 4.59 9.81
C ASN A 252 17.12 5.85 9.46
N SER A 253 16.45 6.91 9.01
CA SER A 253 17.11 8.20 8.78
C SER A 253 17.76 8.70 10.07
N ALA A 254 18.96 9.30 9.97
CA ALA A 254 19.60 9.98 11.09
C ALA A 254 18.73 11.10 11.68
N LYS A 255 17.85 11.67 10.85
CA LYS A 255 16.94 12.77 11.20
C LYS A 255 15.54 12.28 11.57
N ALA A 256 15.33 10.97 11.74
CA ALA A 256 13.99 10.40 11.92
C ALA A 256 13.20 11.04 13.08
N PHE A 257 13.87 11.41 14.18
CA PHE A 257 13.22 12.08 15.30
C PHE A 257 12.70 13.48 14.93
N GLU A 258 13.57 14.32 14.35
CA GLU A 258 13.25 15.68 13.91
C GLU A 258 12.16 15.66 12.82
N LEU A 259 12.33 14.80 11.81
CA LEU A 259 11.38 14.64 10.72
C LEU A 259 10.02 14.16 11.21
N LYS A 260 9.97 13.29 12.23
CA LYS A 260 8.71 12.84 12.84
C LYS A 260 8.02 13.98 13.58
N GLN A 261 8.75 14.81 14.33
CA GLN A 261 8.17 15.98 15.00
C GLN A 261 7.61 16.99 14.00
N PHE A 262 8.39 17.31 12.96
CA PHE A 262 7.95 18.16 11.86
C PHE A 262 6.69 17.61 11.20
N PHE A 263 6.72 16.32 10.81
CA PHE A 263 5.60 15.64 10.19
C PHE A 263 4.32 15.70 11.03
N GLN A 264 4.42 15.41 12.33
CA GLN A 264 3.26 15.42 13.24
C GLN A 264 2.65 16.82 13.33
N LYS A 265 3.51 17.84 13.53
CA LYS A 265 3.08 19.24 13.59
C LYS A 265 2.36 19.69 12.32
N GLU A 266 2.89 19.36 11.15
CA GLU A 266 2.26 19.75 9.89
C GLU A 266 0.96 18.98 9.61
N CYS A 267 0.88 17.69 9.98
CA CYS A 267 -0.37 16.94 9.88
C CYS A 267 -1.45 17.47 10.83
N ASP A 268 -1.09 17.77 12.08
CA ASP A 268 -2.02 18.32 13.07
C ASP A 268 -2.60 19.68 12.61
N LYS A 269 -1.77 20.54 12.00
CA LYS A 269 -2.22 21.82 11.43
C LYS A 269 -3.26 21.67 10.32
N LEU A 270 -3.14 20.63 9.49
CA LEU A 270 -4.01 20.39 8.33
C LEU A 270 -5.14 19.40 8.62
N GLY A 271 -5.20 18.83 9.84
CA GLY A 271 -6.19 17.83 10.22
C GLY A 271 -6.04 16.49 9.50
N LEU A 272 -4.82 16.14 9.04
CA LEU A 272 -4.55 14.86 8.42
C LEU A 272 -4.32 13.78 9.48
N LEU A 273 -5.01 12.65 9.39
CA LEU A 273 -4.77 11.53 10.29
C LEU A 273 -3.41 10.88 9.98
N TYR A 274 -2.66 10.52 11.01
CA TYR A 274 -1.39 9.79 10.84
C TYR A 274 -1.16 8.70 11.89
N LYS A 275 -1.96 8.69 12.96
CA LYS A 275 -1.92 7.62 13.94
C LYS A 275 -2.77 6.47 13.42
N MET A 276 -2.19 5.28 13.43
CA MET A 276 -2.83 4.09 12.89
C MET A 276 -4.21 3.81 13.53
N LYS A 277 -4.35 4.04 14.84
CA LYS A 277 -5.62 3.92 15.55
C LYS A 277 -6.69 4.84 14.96
N ASP A 278 -6.38 6.12 14.82
CA ASP A 278 -7.32 7.13 14.31
C ASP A 278 -7.68 6.87 12.85
N ILE A 279 -6.72 6.39 12.05
CA ILE A 279 -6.98 5.96 10.66
C ILE A 279 -7.99 4.81 10.64
N ILE A 280 -7.78 3.78 11.48
CA ILE A 280 -8.66 2.62 11.58
C ILE A 280 -10.06 3.03 12.02
N GLU A 281 -10.17 3.89 13.03
CA GLU A 281 -11.45 4.44 13.48
C GLU A 281 -12.13 5.25 12.38
N GLY A 282 -11.37 6.06 11.64
CA GLY A 282 -11.88 6.93 10.57
C GLY A 282 -12.58 6.18 9.45
N TYR A 283 -11.97 5.13 8.88
CA TYR A 283 -12.56 4.40 7.74
C TYR A 283 -13.64 3.39 8.16
N ARG A 284 -13.67 3.00 9.44
CA ARG A 284 -14.68 2.09 10.01
C ARG A 284 -15.89 2.79 10.59
N HIS A 285 -15.81 4.10 10.75
CA HIS A 285 -16.91 4.89 11.27
C HIS A 285 -18.18 4.65 10.44
N GLY A 286 -19.30 4.35 11.11
CA GLY A 286 -20.58 4.04 10.45
C GLY A 286 -20.81 2.58 10.07
N TYR A 287 -19.80 1.70 10.17
CA TYR A 287 -19.93 0.25 9.88
C TYR A 287 -19.94 -0.64 11.12
N GLY A 288 -20.14 -0.05 12.31
CA GLY A 288 -20.23 -0.80 13.57
C GLY A 288 -21.35 -1.84 13.54
N ASN A 289 -21.17 -2.93 14.28
CA ASN A 289 -22.18 -3.96 14.43
C ASN A 289 -23.52 -3.33 14.84
N THR A 290 -24.55 -3.41 13.98
CA THR A 290 -25.92 -3.61 14.45
C THR A 290 -25.94 -4.95 15.19
N GLN A 291 -25.40 -4.98 16.40
CA GLN A 291 -25.89 -5.93 17.38
C GLN A 291 -27.35 -5.54 17.54
N LEU A 292 -28.24 -6.37 16.99
CA LEU A 292 -29.66 -6.32 17.32
C LEU A 292 -29.73 -6.24 18.84
N SER A 293 -30.13 -5.07 19.33
CA SER A 293 -30.72 -4.93 20.65
C SER A 293 -31.76 -6.04 20.74
N LEU A 294 -31.54 -7.03 21.61
CA LEU A 294 -32.46 -8.12 21.86
C LEU A 294 -33.67 -7.65 22.70
N PHE A 295 -33.89 -6.34 22.76
CA PHE A 295 -34.84 -5.65 23.63
C PHE A 295 -35.56 -4.48 22.92
N ASP A 296 -35.87 -4.62 21.63
CA ASP A 296 -36.90 -3.81 20.97
C ASP A 296 -38.14 -4.67 20.68
#